data_AF-A0A6P3DUQ7-F1
#
_entry.id   AF-A0A6P3DUQ7-F1
#
_cell.length_a   1.000
_cell.length_b   1.000
_cell.length_c   1.000
_cell.angle_alpha   90.00
_cell.angle_beta   90.00
_cell.angle_gamma   90.00
#
_symmetry.space_group_name_H-M   'P 1'
#
loop_
_entity.id
_entity.type
_entity.pdbx_description
1 polymer ?
#
loop_
_entity_poly.entity_id
_entity_poly.type
_entity_poly.pdbx_seq_one_letter_code
_entity_poly.pdbx_strand_id
1 'polypeptide(L)'
;MADIHECSKLKVNFPRKRNNPTVKRKKLLSSDYIIKKRQPFDTKKKRKNNDIYITNSTNFKAQLKRCEKHLNNGTSEVIIHGLGAAVQRACSLALQLKKNHYDSIELEVKTSTISIIDDFEPVNDNAGYEVINRKNSAVHIRVFRKFSLRTLKYQE
;
A
#
# COMPACT_ATOMS: atom_id res chain seq x y z
N MET A 1 27.53 -11.55 46.72
CA MET A 1 28.52 -11.19 45.69
C MET A 1 28.28 -12.05 44.46
N ALA A 2 27.75 -11.46 43.40
CA ALA A 2 27.93 -11.86 42.00
C ALA A 2 27.33 -10.75 41.14
N ASP A 3 28.14 -10.25 40.22
CA ASP A 3 28.08 -8.92 39.62
C ASP A 3 26.88 -8.64 38.71
N ILE A 4 26.40 -7.41 38.79
CA ILE A 4 25.47 -6.80 37.83
C ILE A 4 26.27 -6.58 36.54
N HIS A 5 25.98 -7.35 35.51
CA HIS A 5 26.53 -7.11 34.17
C HIS A 5 25.96 -5.80 33.61
N GLU A 6 26.74 -4.73 33.74
CA GLU A 6 26.52 -3.44 33.10
C GLU A 6 26.79 -3.59 31.59
N CYS A 7 25.73 -3.64 30.78
CA CYS A 7 25.83 -3.67 29.33
C CYS A 7 26.28 -2.28 28.83
N SER A 8 27.58 -2.15 28.55
CA SER A 8 28.20 -0.94 28.03
C SER A 8 27.52 -0.51 26.73
N LYS A 9 26.84 0.64 26.77
CA LYS A 9 26.20 1.28 25.61
C LYS A 9 27.27 1.66 24.59
N LEU A 10 27.52 0.81 23.60
CA LEU A 10 28.27 1.18 22.41
C LEU A 10 27.47 2.24 21.65
N LYS A 11 27.83 3.52 21.86
CA LYS A 11 27.36 4.64 21.03
C LYS A 11 28.00 4.49 19.64
N VAL A 12 27.36 3.72 18.77
CA VAL A 12 27.68 3.71 17.34
C VAL A 12 27.19 5.03 16.76
N ASN A 13 28.10 6.01 16.67
CA ASN A 13 27.86 7.26 15.97
C ASN A 13 27.84 6.98 14.46
N PHE A 14 26.66 6.67 13.92
CA PHE A 14 26.49 6.61 12.47
C PHE A 14 26.69 8.03 11.89
N PRO A 15 27.63 8.24 10.95
CA PRO A 15 27.79 9.54 10.32
C PRO A 15 26.58 9.83 9.44
N ARG A 16 25.66 10.69 9.90
CA ARG A 16 24.59 11.28 9.09
C ARG A 16 25.19 12.34 8.15
N LYS A 17 25.92 11.91 7.12
CA LYS A 17 26.13 12.77 5.94
C LYS A 17 24.86 12.77 5.10
N ARG A 18 23.92 13.67 5.43
CA ARG A 18 22.83 14.06 4.52
C ARG A 18 23.23 15.34 3.79
N ASN A 19 24.21 15.23 2.89
CA ASN A 19 24.55 16.31 1.98
C ASN A 19 23.84 16.08 0.65
N ASN A 20 22.51 16.11 0.68
CA ASN A 20 21.73 16.36 -0.54
C ASN A 20 21.11 17.74 -0.37
N PRO A 21 21.27 18.68 -1.31
CA PRO A 21 20.53 19.93 -1.27
C PRO A 21 19.05 19.55 -1.27
N THR A 22 18.38 19.75 -0.13
CA THR A 22 16.94 19.66 -0.06
C THR A 22 16.41 20.79 -0.91
N VAL A 23 16.11 20.51 -2.17
CA VAL A 23 15.33 21.40 -3.03
C VAL A 23 14.09 21.72 -2.22
N LYS A 24 14.03 22.95 -1.67
CA LYS A 24 12.87 23.42 -0.92
C LYS A 24 11.70 23.27 -1.88
N ARG A 25 10.81 22.35 -1.56
CA ARG A 25 9.61 22.07 -2.35
C ARG A 25 8.88 23.41 -2.46
N LYS A 26 8.87 24.03 -3.65
CA LYS A 26 8.02 25.21 -3.89
C LYS A 26 6.62 24.79 -3.49
N LYS A 27 6.06 25.45 -2.47
CA LYS A 27 4.65 25.24 -2.11
C LYS A 27 3.87 25.97 -3.20
N LEU A 28 3.58 25.28 -4.30
CA LEU A 28 2.61 25.78 -5.27
C LEU A 28 1.29 25.92 -4.52
N LEU A 29 0.81 27.16 -4.41
CA LEU A 29 -0.47 27.44 -3.79
C LEU A 29 -1.55 26.86 -4.69
N SER A 30 -2.52 26.17 -4.08
CA SER A 30 -3.62 25.57 -4.82
C SER A 30 -4.53 26.61 -5.50
N SER A 31 -4.39 27.91 -5.19
CA SER A 31 -5.12 29.00 -5.85
C SER A 31 -4.63 29.27 -7.26
N ASP A 32 -3.33 29.09 -7.51
CA ASP A 32 -2.69 29.55 -8.75
C ASP A 32 -2.67 28.45 -9.82
N TYR A 33 -2.98 27.21 -9.41
CA TYR A 33 -2.89 26.02 -10.23
C TYR A 33 -4.07 25.07 -10.04
N ILE A 34 -4.57 24.53 -11.15
CA ILE A 34 -5.47 23.37 -11.19
C ILE A 34 -4.61 22.10 -11.14
N ILE A 35 -4.83 21.27 -10.12
CA ILE A 35 -4.05 20.04 -9.89
C ILE A 35 -4.74 18.84 -10.54
N LYS A 36 -4.12 18.26 -11.57
CA LYS A 36 -4.55 17.01 -12.21
C LYS A 36 -3.67 15.85 -11.74
N LYS A 37 -4.25 14.96 -10.92
CA LYS A 37 -3.52 13.79 -10.37
C LYS A 37 -3.52 12.64 -11.37
N ARG A 38 -2.35 12.19 -11.83
CA ARG A 38 -2.25 11.03 -12.73
C ARG A 38 -2.42 9.72 -11.96
N GLN A 39 -2.97 8.71 -12.64
CA GLN A 39 -2.91 7.34 -12.12
C GLN A 39 -1.46 6.84 -12.12
N PRO A 40 -1.00 6.11 -11.08
CA PRO A 40 0.36 5.59 -11.05
C PRO A 40 0.62 4.64 -12.24
N PHE A 41 1.67 4.94 -13.01
CA PHE A 41 1.99 4.27 -14.28
C PHE A 41 2.17 2.74 -14.15
N ASP A 42 2.79 2.29 -13.06
CA ASP A 42 3.09 0.88 -12.83
C ASP A 42 1.85 0.00 -12.62
N THR A 43 0.74 0.60 -12.19
CA THR A 43 -0.47 -0.16 -11.81
C THR A 43 -1.28 -0.66 -13.01
N LYS A 44 -1.06 -0.15 -14.22
CA LYS A 44 -1.81 -0.60 -15.42
C LYS A 44 -1.19 -1.84 -16.07
N LYS A 45 0.15 -1.92 -16.11
CA LYS A 45 0.88 -3.02 -16.79
C LYS A 45 0.95 -4.30 -15.96
N LYS A 46 0.75 -4.22 -14.63
CA LYS A 46 0.97 -5.33 -13.69
C LYS A 46 -0.30 -5.89 -13.04
N ARG A 47 -1.51 -5.50 -13.48
CA ARG A 47 -2.75 -6.00 -12.87
C ARG A 47 -2.88 -7.50 -13.12
N LYS A 48 -2.73 -8.29 -12.07
CA LYS A 48 -3.13 -9.69 -12.09
C LYS A 48 -4.63 -9.77 -11.84
N ASN A 49 -5.25 -10.85 -12.29
CA ASN A 49 -6.69 -11.09 -12.09
C ASN A 49 -7.09 -11.19 -10.60
N ASN A 50 -6.11 -11.42 -9.72
CA ASN A 50 -6.28 -11.54 -8.27
C ASN A 50 -6.07 -10.21 -7.52
N ASP A 51 -5.68 -9.13 -8.21
CA ASP A 51 -5.38 -7.85 -7.57
C ASP A 51 -6.64 -6.99 -7.39
N ILE A 52 -6.89 -6.54 -6.17
CA ILE A 52 -8.00 -5.66 -5.81
C ILE A 52 -7.45 -4.34 -5.25
N TYR A 53 -7.75 -3.24 -5.93
CA TYR A 53 -7.36 -1.90 -5.50
C TYR A 53 -8.48 -1.25 -4.67
N ILE A 54 -8.13 -0.85 -3.44
CA ILE A 54 -9.06 -0.25 -2.50
C ILE A 54 -9.07 1.27 -2.66
N THR A 55 -10.28 1.82 -2.78
CA THR A 55 -10.54 3.26 -2.77
C THR A 55 -11.39 3.64 -1.56
N ASN A 56 -11.23 4.88 -1.08
CA ASN A 56 -12.02 5.38 0.05
C ASN A 56 -13.45 5.78 -0.34
N SER A 57 -13.71 6.05 -1.62
CA SER A 57 -15.02 6.49 -2.12
C SER A 57 -16.05 5.38 -2.21
N THR A 58 -15.63 4.15 -2.54
CA THR A 58 -16.58 3.02 -2.66
C THR A 58 -17.09 2.56 -1.30
N ASN A 59 -18.28 1.94 -1.25
CA ASN A 59 -18.84 1.42 0.00
C ASN A 59 -18.00 0.26 0.57
N PHE A 60 -17.82 0.22 1.89
CA PHE A 60 -16.97 -0.76 2.57
C PHE A 60 -17.50 -2.20 2.41
N LYS A 61 -18.80 -2.40 2.64
CA LYS A 61 -19.45 -3.71 2.52
C LYS A 61 -19.39 -4.23 1.08
N ALA A 62 -19.50 -3.33 0.10
CA ALA A 62 -19.37 -3.69 -1.32
C ALA A 62 -17.95 -4.17 -1.66
N GLN A 63 -16.90 -3.51 -1.15
CA GLN A 63 -15.52 -3.94 -1.32
C GLN A 63 -15.26 -5.30 -0.65
N LEU A 64 -15.79 -5.52 0.54
CA LEU A 64 -15.67 -6.79 1.24
C LEU A 64 -16.32 -7.93 0.45
N LYS A 65 -17.57 -7.76 0.01
CA LYS A 65 -18.27 -8.75 -0.84
C LYS A 65 -17.54 -9.02 -2.15
N ARG A 66 -16.88 -8.01 -2.72
CA ARG A 66 -16.03 -8.18 -3.90
C ARG A 66 -14.83 -9.07 -3.61
N CYS A 67 -14.14 -8.87 -2.49
CA CYS A 67 -13.01 -9.70 -2.08
C CYS A 67 -13.44 -11.16 -1.83
N GLU A 68 -14.56 -11.37 -1.13
CA GLU A 68 -15.14 -12.70 -0.91
C GLU A 68 -15.50 -13.40 -2.23
N LYS A 69 -16.12 -12.67 -3.16
CA LYS A 69 -16.42 -13.20 -4.50
C LYS A 69 -15.16 -13.68 -5.22
N HIS A 70 -14.06 -12.93 -5.15
CA HIS A 70 -12.80 -13.37 -5.75
C HIS A 70 -12.27 -14.66 -5.10
N LEU A 71 -12.29 -14.74 -3.76
CA LEU A 71 -11.89 -15.95 -3.02
C LEU A 71 -12.78 -17.17 -3.28
N ASN A 72 -14.05 -16.96 -3.64
CA ASN A 72 -15.01 -18.03 -3.92
C ASN A 72 -14.98 -18.49 -5.39
N ASN A 73 -14.61 -17.61 -6.31
CA ASN A 73 -14.52 -17.89 -7.75
C ASN A 73 -13.34 -18.81 -8.16
N GLY A 74 -12.81 -19.60 -7.23
CA GLY A 74 -11.73 -20.57 -7.49
C GLY A 74 -10.32 -19.99 -7.47
N THR A 75 -10.14 -18.71 -7.17
CA THR A 75 -8.78 -18.17 -6.95
C THR A 75 -8.29 -18.58 -5.55
N SER A 76 -7.07 -19.16 -5.49
CA SER A 76 -6.47 -19.59 -4.22
C SER A 76 -6.06 -18.41 -3.33
N GLU A 77 -5.88 -17.23 -3.92
CA GLU A 77 -5.41 -16.04 -3.24
C GLU A 77 -5.96 -14.76 -3.89
N VAL A 78 -6.10 -13.73 -3.08
CA VAL A 78 -6.47 -12.37 -3.47
C VAL A 78 -5.45 -11.40 -2.91
N ILE A 79 -5.04 -10.41 -3.69
CA ILE A 79 -4.08 -9.40 -3.25
C ILE A 79 -4.78 -8.05 -3.13
N ILE A 80 -4.88 -7.54 -1.91
CA ILE A 80 -5.51 -6.26 -1.59
C ILE A 80 -4.44 -5.18 -1.60
N HIS A 81 -4.65 -4.14 -2.42
CA HIS A 81 -3.77 -2.99 -2.51
C HIS A 81 -4.40 -1.75 -1.90
N GLY A 82 -3.71 -1.15 -0.93
CA GLY A 82 -4.06 0.13 -0.33
C GLY A 82 -2.96 1.16 -0.59
N LEU A 83 -3.31 2.33 -1.10
CA LEU A 83 -2.37 3.42 -1.38
C LEU A 83 -2.67 4.62 -0.48
N GLY A 84 -1.66 5.14 0.23
CA GLY A 84 -1.78 6.32 1.08
C GLY A 84 -2.96 6.24 2.05
N ALA A 85 -3.92 7.15 1.92
CA ALA A 85 -5.12 7.21 2.78
C ALA A 85 -6.01 5.96 2.72
N ALA A 86 -5.86 5.08 1.73
CA ALA A 86 -6.60 3.82 1.64
C ALA A 86 -5.94 2.65 2.38
N VAL A 87 -4.73 2.83 2.94
CA VAL A 87 -3.98 1.78 3.65
C VAL A 87 -4.76 1.25 4.85
N GLN A 88 -5.24 2.14 5.72
CA GLN A 88 -6.03 1.75 6.90
C GLN A 88 -7.23 0.89 6.50
N ARG A 89 -7.94 1.32 5.46
CA ARG A 89 -9.13 0.64 4.97
C ARG A 89 -8.83 -0.73 4.36
N ALA A 90 -7.72 -0.87 3.65
CA ALA A 90 -7.24 -2.16 3.15
C ALA A 90 -6.93 -3.13 4.30
N CYS A 91 -6.27 -2.66 5.36
CA CYS A 91 -6.02 -3.46 6.56
C CYS A 91 -7.33 -3.89 7.24
N SER A 92 -8.29 -2.97 7.40
CA SER A 92 -9.60 -3.31 7.97
C SER A 92 -10.35 -4.36 7.15
N LEU A 93 -10.32 -4.26 5.81
CA LEU A 93 -10.93 -5.27 4.93
C LEU A 93 -10.27 -6.63 5.10
N ALA A 94 -8.94 -6.70 5.12
CA ALA A 94 -8.21 -7.95 5.29
C ALA A 94 -8.52 -8.64 6.64
N LEU A 95 -8.57 -7.87 7.72
CA LEU A 95 -8.92 -8.36 9.05
C LEU A 95 -10.37 -8.86 9.12
N GLN A 96 -11.30 -8.14 8.51
CA GLN A 96 -12.70 -8.59 8.47
C GLN A 96 -12.89 -9.84 7.63
N LEU A 97 -12.19 -9.97 6.49
CA LEU A 97 -12.20 -11.21 5.71
C LEU A 97 -11.70 -12.39 6.55
N LYS A 98 -10.58 -12.23 7.27
CA LYS A 98 -10.05 -13.28 8.16
C LYS A 98 -11.08 -13.69 9.23
N LYS A 99 -11.78 -12.71 9.83
CA LYS A 99 -12.84 -12.94 10.81
C LYS A 99 -14.05 -13.67 10.21
N ASN A 100 -14.54 -13.25 9.05
CA ASN A 100 -15.70 -13.85 8.37
C ASN A 100 -15.45 -15.31 7.97
N HIS A 101 -14.19 -15.66 7.71
CA HIS A 101 -13.78 -17.00 7.31
C HIS A 101 -13.25 -17.84 8.48
N TYR A 102 -13.57 -17.48 9.74
CA TYR A 102 -13.21 -18.24 10.94
C TYR A 102 -11.74 -18.67 10.98
N ASP A 103 -10.82 -17.75 10.65
CA ASP A 103 -9.37 -18.00 10.60
C ASP A 103 -8.91 -19.11 9.64
N SER A 104 -9.74 -19.55 8.70
CA SER A 104 -9.34 -20.46 7.60
C SER A 104 -8.44 -19.80 6.54
N ILE A 105 -8.24 -18.48 6.66
CA ILE A 105 -7.44 -17.65 5.77
C ILE A 105 -6.25 -17.07 6.52
N GLU A 106 -5.13 -16.96 5.82
CA GLU A 106 -3.91 -16.32 6.28
C GLU A 106 -3.59 -15.06 5.48
N LEU A 107 -2.85 -14.15 6.12
CA LEU A 107 -2.54 -12.82 5.61
C LEU A 107 -1.03 -12.63 5.56
N GLU A 108 -0.50 -12.23 4.40
CA GLU A 108 0.89 -11.80 4.25
C GLU A 108 0.91 -10.34 3.81
N VAL A 109 1.63 -9.50 4.54
CA VAL A 109 1.66 -8.05 4.32
C VAL A 109 3.01 -7.62 3.76
N LYS A 110 2.99 -6.92 2.63
CA LYS A 110 4.15 -6.27 2.01
C LYS A 110 3.91 -4.77 1.90
N THR A 111 4.94 -3.98 2.15
CA THR A 111 4.90 -2.53 1.97
C THR A 111 5.72 -2.14 0.75
N SER A 112 5.33 -1.04 0.11
CA SER A 112 6.11 -0.46 -0.99
C SER A 112 5.95 1.06 -1.02
N THR A 113 6.81 1.71 -1.81
CA THR A 113 6.71 3.15 -2.09
C THR A 113 6.42 3.33 -3.57
N ILE A 114 5.29 3.98 -3.89
CA ILE A 114 4.83 4.20 -5.26
C ILE A 114 4.99 5.68 -5.60
N SER A 115 5.69 5.97 -6.70
CA SER A 115 5.78 7.33 -7.26
C SER A 115 4.52 7.68 -8.05
N ILE A 116 4.01 8.88 -7.82
CA ILE A 116 2.81 9.43 -8.42
C ILE A 116 3.17 10.79 -9.00
N ILE A 117 2.69 11.03 -10.21
CA ILE A 117 2.89 12.29 -10.93
C ILE A 117 1.61 13.09 -10.82
N ASP A 118 1.71 14.32 -10.34
CA ASP A 118 0.63 15.29 -10.37
C ASP A 118 1.02 16.44 -11.32
N ASP A 119 0.11 16.80 -12.22
CA ASP A 119 0.26 17.92 -13.14
C ASP A 119 -0.36 19.17 -12.53
N PHE A 120 0.34 20.29 -12.65
CA PHE A 120 -0.08 21.61 -12.21
C PHE A 120 -0.28 22.47 -13.44
N GLU A 121 -1.55 22.74 -13.76
CA GLU A 121 -1.97 23.59 -14.86
C GLU A 121 -2.21 25.00 -14.32
N PRO A 122 -1.52 26.03 -14.83
CA PRO A 122 -1.66 27.39 -14.33
C PRO A 122 -3.05 27.94 -14.64
N VAL A 123 -3.62 28.68 -13.69
CA VAL A 123 -4.91 29.37 -13.90
C VAL A 123 -4.73 30.67 -14.69
N ASN A 124 -3.55 31.29 -14.57
CA ASN A 124 -3.21 32.58 -15.18
C ASN A 124 -1.95 32.44 -16.05
N ASP A 125 -1.85 33.25 -17.10
CA ASP A 125 -0.72 33.24 -18.06
C ASP A 125 0.64 33.62 -17.44
N ASN A 126 0.64 34.15 -16.21
CA ASN A 126 1.85 34.53 -15.48
C ASN A 126 2.66 33.33 -14.95
N ALA A 127 2.08 32.13 -14.97
CA ALA A 127 2.69 30.91 -14.46
C ALA A 127 2.83 29.85 -15.55
N GLY A 128 3.88 29.03 -15.48
CA GLY A 128 4.10 27.91 -16.40
C GLY A 128 3.53 26.60 -15.88
N TYR A 129 3.35 25.61 -16.77
CA TYR A 129 3.02 24.24 -16.41
C TYR A 129 4.12 23.62 -15.55
N GLU A 130 3.72 22.97 -14.45
CA GLU A 130 4.65 22.24 -13.59
C GLU A 130 4.21 20.79 -13.41
N VAL A 131 5.19 19.89 -13.23
CA VAL A 131 4.95 18.47 -12.96
C VAL A 131 5.66 18.09 -11.67
N ILE A 132 4.89 17.61 -10.68
CA ILE A 132 5.44 17.19 -9.40
C ILE A 132 5.38 15.68 -9.28
N ASN A 133 6.53 15.08 -8.98
CA ASN A 133 6.60 13.68 -8.56
C ASN A 133 6.56 13.60 -7.04
N ARG A 134 5.59 12.86 -6.50
CA ARG A 134 5.48 12.56 -5.07
C ARG A 134 5.49 11.06 -4.83
N LYS A 135 5.96 10.67 -3.65
CA LYS A 135 5.99 9.29 -3.20
C LYS A 135 4.87 9.05 -2.20
N ASN A 136 4.10 8.00 -2.41
CA ASN A 136 3.11 7.51 -1.47
C ASN A 136 3.49 6.12 -0.97
N SER A 137 3.27 5.86 0.31
CA SER A 137 3.35 4.51 0.85
C SER A 137 2.17 3.68 0.36
N ALA A 138 2.42 2.40 0.11
CA ALA A 138 1.41 1.43 -0.26
C ALA A 138 1.57 0.15 0.55
N VAL A 139 0.44 -0.54 0.75
CA VAL A 139 0.38 -1.86 1.35
C VAL A 139 -0.20 -2.84 0.33
N HIS A 140 0.36 -4.06 0.31
CA HIS A 140 -0.09 -5.18 -0.49
C HIS A 140 -0.33 -6.33 0.49
N ILE A 141 -1.60 -6.69 0.67
CA ILE A 141 -2.00 -7.74 1.61
C ILE A 141 -2.44 -8.94 0.77
N ARG A 142 -1.65 -10.00 0.81
CA ARG A 142 -2.00 -11.27 0.19
C ARG A 142 -2.87 -12.06 1.15
N VAL A 143 -4.05 -12.43 0.69
CA VAL A 143 -5.09 -13.15 1.43
C VAL A 143 -5.25 -14.51 0.78
N PHE A 144 -4.92 -15.59 1.49
CA PHE A 144 -4.92 -16.95 0.93
C PHE A 144 -5.46 -17.97 1.93
N ARG A 145 -6.04 -19.06 1.44
CA ARG A 145 -6.56 -20.13 2.31
C ARG A 145 -5.41 -20.93 2.93
N LYS A 146 -5.46 -21.19 4.24
CA LYS A 146 -4.46 -22.00 4.95
C LYS A 146 -4.39 -23.42 4.43
N PHE A 147 -5.56 -23.99 4.12
CA PHE A 147 -5.69 -25.35 3.61
C PHE A 147 -6.19 -25.31 2.17
N SER A 148 -5.37 -25.81 1.27
CA SER A 148 -5.75 -26.14 -0.11
C SER A 148 -5.96 -27.65 -0.17
N LEU A 149 -7.14 -28.09 -0.65
CA LEU A 149 -7.46 -29.51 -0.82
C LEU A 149 -6.46 -30.25 -1.74
N ARG A 150 -5.62 -29.54 -2.52
CA ARG A 150 -4.55 -30.16 -3.32
C ARG A 150 -3.42 -30.78 -2.51
N THR A 151 -3.23 -30.36 -1.26
CA THR A 151 -2.11 -30.85 -0.42
C THR A 151 -2.48 -32.12 0.37
N LEU A 152 -3.77 -32.48 0.44
CA LEU A 152 -4.21 -33.75 1.02
C LEU A 152 -4.04 -34.88 -0.01
N LYS A 153 -2.80 -35.13 -0.43
CA LYS A 153 -2.47 -36.45 -0.97
C LYS A 153 -2.26 -37.34 0.25
N TYR A 154 -3.25 -38.19 0.51
CA TYR A 154 -3.08 -39.33 1.41
C TYR A 154 -1.84 -40.10 0.95
N GLN A 155 -0.87 -40.28 1.84
CA GLN A 155 0.08 -41.37 1.69
C GLN A 155 -0.69 -42.63 2.10
N GLU A 156 -0.97 -43.47 1.10
CA GLU A 156 -1.34 -44.88 1.31
C GLU A 156 -0.12 -45.66 1.84
#